data_AF-A0A7H0VCN1-F1
#
_entry.id   AF-A0A7H0VCN1-F1
#
_cell.length_a   1.000
_cell.length_b   1.000
_cell.length_c   1.000
_cell.angle_alpha   90.00
_cell.angle_beta   90.00
_cell.angle_gamma   90.00
#
_symmetry.space_group_name_H-M   'P 1'
#
loop_
_entity.id
_entity.type
_entity.pdbx_description
1 polymer ?
#
loop_
_entity_poly.entity_id
_entity_poly.type
_entity_poly.pdbx_seq_one_letter_code
_entity_poly.pdbx_strand_id
1 'polypeptide(L)'
;MMKVKVIDSWNLSESWGIIANLKIPIEGLPQNSLLKSMESEHLWRVKARILFSHMSQHKQFPCETEKLQMPAFSNFSDRERSQKLLMDQEANFIFQYTLMAIKHDEKPSPGEELLLELPQAL
;
A
#
# COMPACT_ATOMS: atom_id res chain seq x y z
N MET A 1 -4.91 -18.64 -5.77
CA MET A 1 -4.13 -17.40 -5.92
C MET A 1 -5.00 -16.23 -5.48
N MET A 2 -4.48 -15.32 -4.67
CA MET A 2 -5.22 -14.15 -4.19
C MET A 2 -4.97 -12.97 -5.12
N LYS A 3 -5.99 -12.14 -5.33
CA LYS A 3 -5.91 -10.94 -6.16
C LYS A 3 -5.93 -9.69 -5.31
N VAL A 4 -5.08 -8.74 -5.63
CA VAL A 4 -5.03 -7.40 -5.06
C VAL A 4 -5.41 -6.42 -6.16
N LYS A 5 -6.28 -5.45 -5.86
CA LYS A 5 -6.63 -4.39 -6.82
C LYS A 5 -5.90 -3.11 -6.49
N VAL A 6 -5.29 -2.50 -7.49
CA VAL A 6 -4.66 -1.19 -7.37
C VAL A 6 -5.75 -0.13 -7.44
N ILE A 7 -5.92 0.63 -6.36
CA ILE A 7 -6.87 1.74 -6.33
C ILE A 7 -6.22 2.99 -6.92
N ASP A 8 -4.99 3.27 -6.50
CA ASP A 8 -4.17 4.37 -7.00
C ASP A 8 -2.70 4.11 -6.72
N SER A 9 -1.81 4.78 -7.43
CA SER A 9 -0.37 4.69 -7.21
C SER A 9 0.39 5.92 -7.72
N TRP A 10 1.51 6.24 -7.07
CA TRP A 10 2.40 7.32 -7.51
C TRP A 10 3.85 7.01 -7.11
N ASN A 11 4.78 7.63 -7.82
CA ASN A 11 6.18 7.65 -7.43
C ASN A 11 6.39 8.78 -6.43
N LEU A 12 7.03 8.49 -5.30
CA LEU A 12 7.64 9.52 -4.45
C LEU A 12 9.13 9.66 -4.81
N SER A 13 9.84 10.52 -4.07
CA SER A 13 11.30 10.63 -4.18
C SER A 13 11.96 9.25 -4.12
N GLU A 14 13.17 9.12 -4.67
CA GLU A 14 13.93 7.86 -4.74
C GLU A 14 13.99 7.10 -3.40
N SER A 15 14.00 7.81 -2.28
CA SER A 15 14.03 7.26 -0.92
C SER A 15 12.73 6.61 -0.43
N TRP A 16 11.58 6.92 -1.03
CA TRP A 16 10.27 6.38 -0.66
C TRP A 16 9.75 5.34 -1.66
N GLY A 17 10.22 5.38 -2.90
CA GLY A 17 9.85 4.45 -3.95
C GLY A 17 8.41 4.65 -4.43
N ILE A 18 7.77 3.54 -4.80
CA ILE A 18 6.39 3.54 -5.31
C ILE A 18 5.44 3.47 -4.11
N ILE A 19 4.45 4.36 -4.08
CA ILE A 19 3.33 4.26 -3.15
C ILE A 19 2.12 3.72 -3.91
N ALA A 20 1.43 2.76 -3.32
CA ALA A 20 0.19 2.24 -3.87
C ALA A 20 -0.88 2.11 -2.79
N ASN A 21 -2.09 2.57 -3.11
CA ASN A 21 -3.30 2.23 -2.38
C ASN A 21 -3.83 0.92 -2.94
N LEU A 22 -3.84 -0.12 -2.12
CA LEU A 22 -4.17 -1.47 -2.53
C LEU A 22 -5.43 -1.93 -1.81
N LYS A 23 -6.41 -2.43 -2.56
CA LYS A 23 -7.54 -3.17 -2.01
C LYS A 23 -7.15 -4.64 -1.91
N ILE A 24 -7.07 -5.17 -0.69
CA ILE A 24 -6.57 -6.50 -0.41
C ILE A 24 -7.68 -7.43 0.10
N PRO A 25 -7.62 -8.74 -0.19
CA PRO A 25 -8.63 -9.70 0.26
C PRO A 25 -8.29 -10.34 1.62
N ILE A 26 -7.20 -9.93 2.27
CA ILE A 26 -6.66 -10.54 3.49
C ILE A 26 -6.28 -9.49 4.53
N GLU A 27 -5.98 -9.95 5.74
CA GLU A 27 -5.54 -9.14 6.87
C GLU A 27 -4.04 -8.79 6.76
N GLY A 28 -3.74 -7.92 5.80
CA GLY A 28 -2.42 -7.33 5.61
C GLY A 28 -1.54 -8.03 4.59
N LEU A 29 -0.51 -7.31 4.14
CA LEU A 29 0.50 -7.82 3.21
C LEU A 29 1.86 -7.89 3.89
N PRO A 30 2.40 -9.09 4.15
CA PRO A 30 3.71 -9.20 4.76
C PRO A 30 4.80 -8.62 3.86
N GLN A 31 5.86 -8.12 4.49
CA GLN A 31 7.05 -7.65 3.78
C GLN A 31 7.59 -8.76 2.87
N ASN A 32 8.11 -8.36 1.70
CA ASN A 32 8.62 -9.23 0.65
C ASN A 32 7.57 -10.07 -0.10
N SER A 33 6.27 -9.89 0.18
CA SER A 33 5.22 -10.38 -0.72
C SER A 33 5.45 -9.85 -2.13
N LEU A 34 5.18 -10.68 -3.13
CA LEU A 34 5.27 -10.31 -4.54
C LEU A 34 3.87 -10.04 -5.09
N LEU A 35 3.78 -8.97 -5.87
CA LEU A 35 2.61 -8.55 -6.60
C LEU A 35 2.96 -8.61 -8.08
N LYS A 36 2.36 -9.54 -8.81
CA LYS A 36 2.59 -9.72 -10.25
C LYS A 36 1.43 -9.13 -11.04
N SER A 37 1.74 -8.27 -12.01
CA SER A 37 0.77 -7.77 -12.98
C SER A 37 0.10 -8.92 -13.72
N MET A 38 -1.22 -8.83 -13.87
CA MET A 38 -1.97 -9.71 -14.77
C MET A 38 -1.92 -9.22 -16.24
N GLU A 39 -1.36 -8.05 -16.51
CA GLU A 39 -1.40 -7.39 -17.82
C GLU A 39 -0.01 -7.21 -18.46
N SER A 40 1.04 -6.91 -17.68
CA SER A 40 2.33 -6.43 -18.21
C SER A 40 3.55 -7.23 -17.76
N GLU A 41 3.36 -8.41 -17.15
CA GLU A 41 4.41 -9.25 -16.52
C GLU A 41 5.25 -8.55 -15.42
N HIS A 42 4.99 -7.27 -15.14
CA HIS A 42 5.67 -6.48 -14.12
C HIS A 42 5.47 -7.06 -12.71
N LEU A 43 6.45 -6.82 -11.86
CA LEU A 43 6.54 -7.41 -10.52
C LEU A 43 6.94 -6.35 -9.52
N TRP A 44 6.16 -6.24 -8.45
CA TRP A 44 6.45 -5.36 -7.33
C TRP A 44 6.60 -6.15 -6.05
N ARG A 45 7.56 -5.74 -5.21
CA ARG A 45 7.75 -6.27 -3.87
C ARG A 45 7.16 -5.33 -2.84
N VAL A 46 6.36 -5.86 -1.93
CA VAL A 46 5.86 -5.12 -0.77
C VAL A 46 7.01 -4.84 0.19
N LYS A 47 7.21 -3.56 0.55
CA LYS A 47 8.26 -3.13 1.47
C LYS A 47 7.75 -2.90 2.88
N ALA A 48 6.70 -2.11 3.00
CA ALA A 48 6.05 -1.80 4.28
C ALA A 48 4.67 -1.18 4.04
N ARG A 49 3.76 -1.38 4.99
CA ARG A 49 2.52 -0.60 5.08
C ARG A 49 2.82 0.79 5.62
N ILE A 50 2.16 1.80 5.07
CA ILE A 50 2.23 3.17 5.56
C ILE A 50 1.13 3.39 6.59
N LEU A 51 1.53 3.81 7.78
CA LEU A 51 0.64 4.30 8.83
C LEU A 51 0.80 5.82 8.95
N PHE A 52 -0.27 6.50 9.31
CA PHE A 52 -0.34 7.95 9.38
C PHE A 52 -0.51 8.42 10.82
N SER A 53 0.43 9.24 11.30
CA SER A 53 0.45 9.68 12.70
C SER A 53 -0.76 10.52 13.12
N HIS A 54 -1.49 11.11 12.17
CA HIS A 54 -2.66 11.93 12.46
C HIS A 54 -3.94 11.11 12.63
N MET A 55 -3.92 9.81 12.32
CA MET A 55 -5.03 8.92 12.61
C MET A 55 -5.08 8.55 14.08
N SER A 56 -6.28 8.53 14.65
CA SER A 56 -6.50 8.10 16.04
C SER A 56 -6.21 6.62 16.26
N GLN A 57 -6.46 5.79 15.24
CA GLN A 57 -6.21 4.35 15.26
C GLN A 57 -6.13 3.81 13.84
N HIS A 58 -5.18 2.90 13.62
CA HIS A 58 -5.09 2.08 12.41
C HIS A 58 -5.49 0.64 12.71
N LYS A 59 -6.05 -0.07 11.72
CA LYS A 59 -6.07 -1.54 11.74
C LYS A 59 -4.65 -2.07 11.62
N GLN A 60 -4.18 -2.82 12.62
CA GLN A 60 -2.84 -3.42 12.62
C GLN A 60 -2.91 -4.90 12.26
N PHE A 61 -1.93 -5.37 11.51
CA PHE A 61 -1.80 -6.78 11.13
C PHE A 61 -0.41 -7.29 11.51
N PRO A 62 -0.29 -8.34 12.35
CA PRO A 62 1.00 -8.84 12.84
C PRO A 62 1.99 -9.29 11.77
N CYS A 63 1.50 -9.56 10.55
CA CYS A 63 2.33 -9.99 9.43
C CYS A 63 3.04 -8.83 8.74
N GLU A 64 2.66 -7.58 9.00
CA GLU A 64 3.14 -6.41 8.28
C GLU A 64 4.38 -5.79 8.90
N THR A 65 5.23 -5.24 8.04
CA THR A 65 6.21 -4.24 8.46
C THR A 65 5.60 -2.87 8.24
N GLU A 66 5.66 -2.00 9.24
CA GLU A 66 5.01 -0.69 9.23
C GLU A 66 6.04 0.43 9.06
N LYS A 67 5.64 1.50 8.35
CA LYS A 67 6.38 2.76 8.24
C LYS A 67 5.46 3.90 8.61
N LEU A 68 5.85 4.69 9.62
CA LEU A 68 5.07 5.86 10.04
C LEU A 68 5.34 7.06 9.12
N GLN A 69 4.27 7.72 8.70
CA GLN A 69 4.28 8.97 7.96
C GLN A 69 3.63 10.07 8.80
N MET A 70 4.30 11.22 8.87
CA MET A 70 3.85 12.40 9.59
C MET A 70 3.55 13.54 8.60
N PRO A 71 2.39 13.53 7.95
CA PRO A 71 2.04 14.58 7.00
C PRO A 71 1.82 15.91 7.73
N ALA A 72 2.31 16.99 7.12
CA ALA A 72 1.99 18.35 7.54
C ALA A 72 0.67 18.78 6.88
N PHE A 73 -0.21 19.42 7.67
CA PHE A 73 -1.48 19.96 7.18
C PHE A 73 -1.49 21.47 7.37
N SER A 74 -2.00 22.20 6.37
CA SER A 74 -2.11 23.66 6.42
C SER A 74 -3.21 24.14 7.37
N ASN A 75 -4.21 23.30 7.65
CA ASN A 75 -5.31 23.60 8.57
C ASN A 75 -5.91 22.32 9.17
N PHE A 76 -6.73 22.50 10.20
CA PHE A 76 -7.39 21.41 10.92
C PHE A 76 -8.40 20.64 10.05
N SER A 77 -9.14 21.34 9.18
CA SER A 77 -10.17 20.70 8.34
C SER A 77 -9.60 19.72 7.32
N ASP A 78 -8.40 19.99 6.78
CA ASP A 78 -7.71 19.08 5.86
C ASP A 78 -7.23 17.82 6.58
N ARG A 79 -6.76 17.98 7.83
CA ARG A 79 -6.38 16.87 8.70
C ARG A 79 -7.58 15.96 8.98
N GLU A 80 -8.71 16.53 9.39
CA GLU A 80 -9.94 15.77 9.65
C GLU A 80 -10.46 15.06 8.41
N ARG A 81 -10.44 15.72 7.25
CA ARG A 81 -10.84 15.12 5.97
C ARG A 81 -9.94 13.94 5.61
N SER A 82 -8.62 14.10 5.76
CA SER A 82 -7.66 13.03 5.52
C SER A 82 -7.89 11.85 6.47
N GLN A 83 -8.11 12.10 7.76
CA GLN A 83 -8.40 11.05 8.74
C GLN A 83 -9.67 10.28 8.37
N LYS A 84 -10.76 10.98 8.03
CA LYS A 84 -12.01 10.34 7.60
C LYS A 84 -11.82 9.48 6.35
N LEU A 85 -11.13 10.01 5.34
CA LEU A 85 -10.85 9.29 4.10
C LEU A 85 -10.07 7.98 4.38
N LEU A 86 -9.03 8.05 5.22
CA LEU A 86 -8.22 6.87 5.54
C LEU A 86 -9.03 5.84 6.34
N MET A 87 -9.88 6.28 7.28
CA MET A 87 -10.79 5.38 8.01
C MET A 87 -11.78 4.68 7.07
N ASP A 88 -12.38 5.43 6.14
CA ASP A 88 -13.29 4.89 5.13
C ASP A 88 -12.55 3.89 4.21
N GLN A 89 -11.30 4.16 3.85
CA GLN A 89 -10.45 3.24 3.08
C GLN A 89 -10.16 1.95 3.85
N GLU A 90 -9.71 2.04 5.11
CA GLU A 90 -9.41 0.86 5.93
C GLU A 90 -10.67 0.01 6.21
N ALA A 91 -11.84 0.64 6.33
CA ALA A 91 -13.12 -0.06 6.43
C ALA A 91 -13.43 -0.89 5.17
N ASN A 92 -12.94 -0.45 4.01
CA ASN A 92 -13.09 -1.10 2.71
C ASN A 92 -11.89 -1.99 2.31
N PHE A 93 -11.01 -2.33 3.27
CA PHE A 93 -9.78 -3.11 3.06
C PHE A 93 -8.83 -2.48 2.03
N ILE A 94 -8.81 -1.15 1.97
CA ILE A 94 -7.87 -0.37 1.17
C ILE A 94 -6.79 0.18 2.11
N PHE A 95 -5.55 -0.19 1.84
CA PHE A 95 -4.40 0.21 2.65
C PHE A 95 -3.27 0.72 1.76
N GLN A 96 -2.44 1.59 2.32
CA GLN A 96 -1.33 2.19 1.58
C GLN A 96 -0.03 1.44 1.86
N TYR A 97 0.69 1.08 0.81
CA TYR A 97 1.97 0.38 0.90
C TYR A 97 3.06 1.11 0.11
N THR A 98 4.27 0.96 0.61
CA THR A 98 5.49 1.18 -0.16
C THR A 98 5.81 -0.09 -0.96
N LEU A 99 6.06 0.09 -2.25
CA LEU A 99 6.42 -0.95 -3.19
C LEU A 99 7.79 -0.67 -3.81
N MET A 100 8.45 -1.74 -4.24
CA MET A 100 9.68 -1.68 -5.02
C MET A 100 9.48 -2.50 -6.30
N ALA A 101 9.65 -1.86 -7.45
CA ALA A 101 9.64 -2.54 -8.73
C ALA A 101 10.83 -3.52 -8.86
N ILE A 102 10.66 -4.61 -9.60
CA ILE A 102 11.68 -5.64 -9.79
C ILE A 102 12.10 -5.67 -11.27
N LYS A 103 13.30 -5.16 -11.55
CA LYS A 103 13.89 -5.09 -12.91
C LYS A 103 13.11 -4.21 -13.90
N HIS A 104 12.37 -3.23 -13.39
CA HIS A 104 11.74 -2.15 -14.15
C HIS A 104 11.54 -0.95 -13.23
N ASP A 105 11.13 0.19 -13.79
CA ASP A 105 10.92 1.45 -13.04
C ASP A 105 9.45 1.87 -12.99
N GLU A 106 8.55 1.07 -13.59
CA GLU A 106 7.12 1.36 -13.64
C GLU A 106 6.41 1.12 -12.30
N LYS A 107 5.44 1.98 -11.98
CA LYS A 107 4.47 1.79 -10.90
C LYS A 107 3.25 0.99 -11.42
N PRO A 108 2.50 0.27 -10.56
CA PRO A 108 1.30 -0.42 -11.01
C PRO A 108 0.22 0.60 -11.41
N SER A 109 -0.58 0.32 -12.43
CA SER A 109 -1.59 1.26 -12.93
C SER A 109 -2.86 1.25 -12.06
N PRO A 110 -3.53 2.41 -11.85
CA PRO A 110 -4.84 2.42 -11.21
C PRO A 110 -5.82 1.50 -11.93
N GLY A 111 -6.55 0.67 -11.17
CA GLY A 111 -7.49 -0.31 -11.70
C GLY A 111 -6.90 -1.69 -11.97
N GLU A 112 -5.57 -1.81 -12.07
CA GLU A 112 -4.87 -3.06 -12.37
C GLU A 112 -5.11 -4.14 -11.30
N GLU A 113 -5.26 -5.39 -11.73
CA GLU A 113 -5.29 -6.57 -10.86
C GLU A 113 -3.90 -7.20 -10.75
N LEU A 114 -3.45 -7.43 -9.52
CA LEU A 114 -2.17 -8.03 -9.20
C LEU A 114 -2.38 -9.39 -8.53
N LEU A 115 -1.65 -10.40 -8.98
CA LEU A 115 -1.56 -11.70 -8.32
C LEU A 115 -0.63 -11.58 -7.12
N LEU A 116 -1.13 -11.96 -5.94
CA LEU A 116 -0.37 -11.96 -4.69
C LEU A 116 0.28 -13.32 -4.45
N GLU A 117 1.59 -13.28 -4.25
CA GLU A 117 2.40 -14.39 -3.75
C GLU A 117 2.98 -14.00 -2.38
N LEU A 118 2.60 -14.75 -1.34
CA LEU A 118 3.12 -14.54 0.00
C LEU A 118 4.58 -15.00 0.09
N PRO A 119 5.40 -14.38 0.97
CA PRO A 119 6.76 -14.82 1.18
C PRO A 119 6.78 -16.28 1.63
N GLN A 120 7.70 -17.06 1.08
CA GLN A 120 7.93 -18.42 1.57
C GLN A 120 8.54 -18.32 2.98
N ALA A 121 8.01 -19.11 3.92
CA ALA A 121 8.65 -19.29 5.21
C ALA A 121 10.04 -19.91 4.97
N LEU A 122 11.08 -19.27 5.50
CA LEU A 122 12.43 -19.83 5.56
C LEU A 122 12.47 -21.03 6.51
#